data_AF-A0A350QF08-F1
#
_entry.id   AF-A0A350QF08-F1
#
_cell.length_a   1.000
_cell.length_b   1.000
_cell.length_c   1.000
_cell.angle_alpha   90.00
_cell.angle_beta   90.00
_cell.angle_gamma   90.00
#
_symmetry.space_group_name_H-M   'P 1'
#
loop_
_entity.id
_entity.type
_entity.pdbx_description
1 polymer ?
#
loop_
_entity_poly.entity_id
_entity_poly.type
_entity_poly.pdbx_seq_one_letter_code
_entity_poly.pdbx_strand_id
1 'polypeptide(L)'
;TMRIECLELDNLMETAYSTAVAANFRTESRGAHARFDFPDRDDENWLCHSVYTPDTESMFKRKVNLEPKFRESFPPKARTY
;
A
#
# COMPACT_ATOMS: atom_id res chain seq x y z
N THR A 1 32.08 14.31 10.68
CA THR A 1 31.70 12.91 10.37
C THR A 1 30.25 12.64 10.76
N MET A 2 29.29 13.35 10.15
CA MET A 2 27.83 13.13 10.33
C MET A 2 27.05 13.32 9.01
N ARG A 3 27.76 13.61 7.92
CA ARG A 3 27.16 14.00 6.64
C ARG A 3 26.34 12.88 6.00
N ILE A 4 26.81 11.64 6.11
CA ILE A 4 26.12 10.49 5.52
C ILE A 4 24.79 10.25 6.25
N GLU A 5 24.79 10.27 7.58
CA GLU A 5 23.56 10.14 8.38
C GLU A 5 22.55 11.25 8.08
N CYS A 6 23.01 12.49 7.83
CA CYS A 6 22.11 13.57 7.41
C CYS A 6 21.47 13.30 6.03
N LEU A 7 22.23 12.76 5.07
CA LEU A 7 21.68 12.39 3.76
C LEU A 7 20.75 11.17 3.85
N GLU A 8 21.01 10.24 4.77
CA GLU A 8 20.12 9.12 5.06
C GLU A 8 18.81 9.61 5.69
N LEU A 9 18.87 10.62 6.55
CA LEU A 9 17.70 11.23 7.18
C LEU A 9 16.71 11.79 6.15
N ASP A 10 17.19 12.41 5.07
CA ASP A 10 16.33 12.91 3.99
C ASP A 10 15.53 11.75 3.35
N ASN A 11 16.19 10.60 3.11
CA ASN A 11 15.52 9.42 2.58
C ASN A 11 14.52 8.79 3.58
N LEU A 12 14.83 8.84 4.87
CA LEU A 12 13.92 8.39 5.92
C LEU A 12 12.65 9.24 5.93
N MET A 13 12.77 10.56 5.73
CA MET A 13 11.63 11.46 5.68
C MET A 13 10.72 11.16 4.47
N GLU A 14 11.29 11.01 3.28
CA GLU A 14 10.52 10.65 2.07
C GLU A 14 9.79 9.31 2.21
N THR A 15 10.46 8.33 2.84
CA THR A 15 9.87 7.02 3.13
C THR A 15 8.72 7.13 4.14
N ALA A 16 8.90 7.90 5.21
CA ALA A 16 7.88 8.09 6.24
C ALA A 16 6.66 8.83 5.70
N TYR A 17 6.87 9.91 4.94
CA TYR A 17 5.79 10.72 4.37
C TYR A 17 4.95 9.92 3.36
N SER A 18 5.60 9.28 2.39
CA SER A 18 4.90 8.43 1.41
C SER A 18 4.11 7.30 2.07
N THR A 19 4.65 6.70 3.15
CA THR A 19 3.94 5.70 3.97
C THR A 19 2.69 6.28 4.63
N ALA A 20 2.80 7.44 5.26
CA ALA A 20 1.68 8.08 5.95
C ALA A 20 0.56 8.50 4.99
N VAL A 21 0.91 9.05 3.82
CA VAL A 21 -0.04 9.42 2.77
C VAL A 21 -0.74 8.16 2.23
N ALA A 22 0.01 7.09 1.96
CA ALA A 22 -0.57 5.83 1.49
C ALA A 22 -1.50 5.16 2.50
N ALA A 23 -1.16 5.21 3.80
CA ALA A 23 -1.98 4.68 4.88
C ALA A 23 -3.32 5.42 5.02
N ASN A 24 -3.29 6.76 4.91
CA ASN A 24 -4.51 7.57 4.92
C ASN A 24 -5.40 7.29 3.70
N PHE A 25 -4.79 7.18 2.52
CA PHE A 25 -5.50 6.90 1.27
C PHE A 25 -6.23 5.56 1.30
N ARG A 26 -5.63 4.50 1.86
CA ARG A 26 -6.26 3.17 1.93
C ARG A 26 -7.28 3.09 3.07
N THR A 27 -8.56 3.21 2.72
CA THR A 27 -9.71 3.13 3.64
C THR A 27 -10.30 1.72 3.70
N GLU A 28 -9.46 0.73 4.03
CA GLU A 28 -9.84 -0.66 4.34
C GLU A 28 -8.84 -1.25 5.35
N SER A 29 -9.08 -2.47 5.81
CA SER A 29 -8.09 -3.26 6.55
C SER A 29 -7.67 -4.51 5.77
N ARG A 30 -6.37 -4.65 5.51
CA ARG A 30 -5.79 -5.77 4.75
C ARG A 30 -4.38 -6.10 5.21
N GLY A 31 -4.20 -7.32 5.70
CA GLY A 31 -2.87 -7.82 6.08
C GLY A 31 -2.33 -7.05 7.30
N ALA A 32 -1.23 -6.32 7.10
CA ALA A 32 -0.59 -5.52 8.17
C ALA A 32 -1.20 -4.12 8.32
N HIS A 33 -1.94 -3.62 7.33
CA HIS A 33 -2.66 -2.35 7.43
C HIS A 33 -4.02 -2.60 8.06
N ALA A 34 -4.25 -2.08 9.27
CA ALA A 34 -5.47 -2.27 10.04
C ALA A 34 -5.97 -0.95 10.60
N ARG A 35 -7.26 -0.69 10.42
CA ARG A 35 -7.92 0.58 10.70
C ARG A 35 -9.22 0.34 11.45
N PHE A 36 -9.43 1.02 12.58
CA PHE A 36 -10.67 0.88 13.34
C PHE A 36 -11.87 1.56 12.67
N ASP A 37 -11.64 2.62 11.90
CA ASP A 37 -12.65 3.31 11.11
C ASP A 37 -13.04 2.54 9.82
N PHE A 38 -12.20 1.61 9.37
CA PHE A 38 -12.45 0.71 8.25
C PHE A 38 -11.95 -0.72 8.58
N PRO A 39 -12.65 -1.46 9.46
CA PRO A 39 -12.14 -2.71 10.02
C PRO A 39 -12.15 -3.89 9.04
N ASP A 40 -12.98 -3.81 8.00
CA ASP A 40 -13.19 -4.88 7.05
C ASP A 40 -12.26 -4.78 5.83
N ARG A 41 -12.06 -5.92 5.18
CA ARG A 41 -11.36 -6.03 3.90
C ARG A 41 -12.33 -5.74 2.76
N ASP A 42 -11.97 -4.82 1.86
CA ASP A 42 -12.81 -4.37 0.77
C ASP A 42 -12.19 -4.79 -0.58
N ASP A 43 -12.61 -5.95 -1.10
CA ASP A 43 -12.11 -6.43 -2.39
C ASP A 43 -12.75 -5.72 -3.59
N GLU A 44 -13.88 -5.01 -3.42
CA GLU A 44 -14.53 -4.28 -4.51
C GLU A 44 -13.76 -3.00 -4.86
N ASN A 45 -13.36 -2.23 -3.84
CA ASN A 45 -12.67 -0.96 -4.05
C ASN A 45 -11.15 -1.05 -3.91
N TRP A 46 -10.63 -2.03 -3.16
CA TRP A 46 -9.23 -2.03 -2.70
C TRP A 46 -8.42 -3.29 -3.03
N LEU A 47 -8.94 -4.16 -3.90
CA LEU A 47 -8.14 -5.22 -4.54
C LEU A 47 -7.18 -4.64 -5.61
N CYS A 48 -6.28 -3.79 -5.15
CA CYS A 48 -5.34 -3.01 -5.96
C CYS A 48 -4.09 -2.67 -5.15
N HIS A 49 -3.03 -2.27 -5.86
CA HIS A 49 -1.88 -1.61 -5.24
C HIS A 49 -2.19 -0.12 -5.02
N SER A 50 -1.75 0.42 -3.88
CA SER A 50 -1.66 1.88 -3.68
C SER A 50 -0.29 2.33 -4.20
N VAL A 51 -0.25 3.37 -5.01
CA VAL A 51 0.99 3.90 -5.58
C VAL A 51 1.05 5.40 -5.30
N TYR A 52 2.16 5.84 -4.71
CA TYR A 52 2.47 7.25 -4.47
C TYR A 52 3.22 7.83 -5.67
N THR A 53 2.80 8.99 -6.16
CA THR A 53 3.49 9.73 -7.23
C THR A 53 4.23 10.91 -6.60
N PRO A 54 5.59 10.92 -6.62
CA PRO A 54 6.36 12.01 -6.01
C PRO A 54 6.12 13.38 -6.63
N ASP A 55 5.95 13.46 -7.96
CA ASP A 55 5.82 14.73 -8.68
C ASP A 55 4.58 15.55 -8.27
N THR A 56 3.52 14.87 -7.83
CA THR A 56 2.24 15.49 -7.45
C THR A 56 1.87 15.23 -6.00
N GLU A 57 2.73 14.53 -5.26
CA GLU A 57 2.48 14.01 -3.90
C GLU A 57 1.12 13.31 -3.73
N SER A 58 0.61 12.69 -4.80
CA SER A 58 -0.74 12.14 -4.85
C SER A 58 -0.74 10.62 -4.93
N MET A 59 -1.85 10.00 -4.52
CA MET A 59 -2.03 8.55 -4.58
C MET A 59 -2.90 8.13 -5.76
N PHE A 60 -2.57 6.99 -6.37
CA PHE A 60 -3.43 6.32 -7.33
C PHE A 60 -3.47 4.81 -7.11
N LYS A 61 -4.44 4.16 -7.77
CA LYS A 61 -4.65 2.70 -7.70
C LYS A 61 -4.06 2.04 -8.94
N ARG A 62 -3.34 0.92 -8.75
CA ARG A 62 -2.86 0.07 -9.86
C ARG A 62 -3.42 -1.35 -9.71
N LYS A 63 -3.89 -1.92 -10.81
CA LYS A 63 -4.52 -3.26 -10.84
C LYS A 63 -3.54 -4.35 -10.38
N VAL A 64 -4.03 -5.29 -9.57
CA VAL A 64 -3.29 -6.53 -9.25
C VAL A 64 -3.40 -7.49 -10.43
N ASN A 65 -2.30 -8.14 -10.80
CA ASN A 65 -2.32 -9.19 -11.81
C ASN A 65 -2.88 -10.49 -11.21
N LEU A 66 -3.97 -10.99 -11.79
CA LEU A 66 -4.59 -12.27 -11.43
C LEU A 66 -4.60 -13.23 -12.62
N GLU A 67 -3.64 -13.12 -13.54
CA GLU A 67 -3.59 -13.89 -14.79
C GLU A 67 -2.33 -14.77 -14.87
N PRO A 68 -2.24 -15.82 -14.03
CA PRO A 68 -1.16 -16.81 -14.14
C PRO A 68 -1.21 -17.55 -15.49
N LYS A 69 -0.03 -18.00 -15.97
CA LYS A 69 0.10 -18.63 -17.30
C LYS A 69 -0.11 -20.15 -17.30
N PHE A 70 0.26 -20.83 -16.22
CA PHE A 70 0.32 -22.30 -16.17
C PHE A 70 -0.82 -22.95 -15.38
N ARG A 71 -1.67 -22.15 -14.75
CA ARG A 71 -2.78 -22.59 -13.91
C ARG A 71 -3.81 -21.48 -13.79
N GLU A 72 -5.00 -21.82 -13.30
CA GLU A 72 -6.01 -20.84 -12.95
C GLU A 72 -5.57 -19.96 -11.77
N SER A 73 -6.12 -18.74 -11.75
CA SER A 73 -5.92 -17.79 -10.66
C SER A 73 -6.61 -18.25 -9.39
N PHE A 74 -6.06 -17.89 -8.24
CA PHE A 74 -6.74 -18.11 -6.97
C PHE A 74 -7.74 -16.97 -6.72
N PRO A 75 -9.05 -17.26 -6.60
CA PRO A 75 -10.02 -16.22 -6.32
C PRO A 75 -9.81 -15.65 -4.92
N PRO A 76 -10.01 -14.33 -4.72
CA PRO A 76 -10.04 -13.74 -3.39
C PRO A 76 -11.10 -14.42 -2.52
N LYS A 77 -10.70 -14.82 -1.32
CA LYS A 77 -11.59 -15.40 -0.30
C LYS A 77 -11.24 -14.85 1.08
N ALA A 78 -12.18 -14.92 2.01
CA ALA A 78 -11.91 -14.59 3.41
C ALA A 78 -10.67 -15.37 3.92
N ARG A 79 -9.78 -14.67 4.63
CA ARG A 79 -8.54 -15.23 5.16
C ARG A 79 -8.71 -15.53 6.65
N THR A 80 -8.71 -16.80 7.02
CA THR A 80 -8.73 -17.27 8.40
C THR A 80 -7.54 -18.20 8.68
N TYR A 81 -7.06 -18.12 9.92
CA TYR A 81 -6.10 -18.98 10.63
C TYR A 81 -6.20 -20.48 10.37
#